data_AF-A0A7U7W3K4-F1
#
_entry.id   AF-A0A7U7W3K4-F1
#
_cell.length_a   1.000
_cell.length_b   1.000
_cell.length_c   1.000
_cell.angle_alpha   90.00
_cell.angle_beta   90.00
_cell.angle_gamma   90.00
#
_symmetry.space_group_name_H-M   'P 1'
#
loop_
_entity.id
_entity.type
_entity.pdbx_description
1 polymer ?
#
loop_
_entity_poly.entity_id
_entity_poly.type
_entity_poly.pdbx_seq_one_letter_code
_entity_poly.pdbx_strand_id
1 'polypeptide(L)'
;FEFERIIEKVEFFISSHHPAAFNICLKQYQQFIFLGHGTDAVDLSRWFNTLNIRLRISSLIPEYYSLFDDYNRYTLTDKEVAITGQPRHDSLYQNNKTGNKNILIMPTWRTYLVYSDQNAFDRKIIEDTFFSSNYYYYWNSLLNNKALKELVYKYGYSITFTPHFNMRSMLERCTFPNYIKIVYRREGKSFQENFQNADLMITDYTSAAFEMAYLGKPVIYYQFDREEFFKNHSYQQGWFDYKKDGFGPVVENEENLLKELEIYLQKDCLTFSNNELFAFAKGGNCNRVYNAIKFIKEKDDKNRSFLYKQQYLLNKIKRIEQYQTYDKVFKMWTYILNNFGCANINETDVYNTMVYAEENNYIDMIQKFLHNNNFAFCSTVLKKQYVKILLKSNNIALLINFLEKIYTNKNNYEVFLFIKMKLYYLLKDFKNYNIILQILVDKYNKDVIEMKFECFLLSSDIYKDVLIYDIAQIIE
;
A
#
# COMPACT_ATOMS: atom_id res chain seq x y z
N PHE A 1 31.68 -24.29 8.30
CA PHE A 1 31.08 -25.62 8.54
C PHE A 1 29.58 -25.60 8.83
N GLU A 2 29.08 -25.12 9.98
CA GLU A 2 27.63 -25.23 10.27
C GLU A 2 26.76 -24.36 9.35
N PHE A 3 27.16 -23.11 9.11
CA PHE A 3 26.48 -22.18 8.20
C PHE A 3 26.37 -22.74 6.78
N GLU A 4 27.47 -23.24 6.21
CA GLU A 4 27.50 -23.84 4.87
C GLU A 4 26.58 -25.06 4.80
N ARG A 5 26.65 -25.96 5.81
CA ARG A 5 25.79 -27.15 5.88
C ARG A 5 24.29 -26.81 5.94
N ILE A 6 23.93 -25.74 6.65
CA ILE A 6 22.54 -25.27 6.72
C ILE A 6 22.13 -24.70 5.37
N ILE A 7 22.95 -23.84 4.76
CA ILE A 7 22.66 -23.23 3.46
C ILE A 7 22.42 -24.27 2.38
N GLU A 8 23.18 -25.36 2.34
CA GLU A 8 22.92 -26.39 1.34
C GLU A 8 21.53 -27.03 1.43
N LYS A 9 20.84 -26.91 2.56
CA LYS A 9 19.53 -27.53 2.80
C LYS A 9 18.36 -26.54 2.73
N VAL A 10 18.61 -25.23 2.67
CA VAL A 10 17.51 -24.24 2.66
C VAL A 10 16.84 -24.15 1.30
N GLU A 11 15.52 -24.08 1.32
CA GLU A 11 14.69 -23.77 0.15
C GLU A 11 14.73 -22.26 -0.16
N PHE A 12 14.71 -21.42 0.88
CA PHE A 12 14.73 -19.96 0.76
C PHE A 12 15.99 -19.37 1.38
N PHE A 13 16.69 -18.54 0.60
CA PHE A 13 17.75 -17.67 1.11
C PHE A 13 17.20 -16.25 1.24
N ILE A 14 16.96 -15.80 2.47
CA ILE A 14 16.38 -14.47 2.74
C ILE A 14 17.50 -13.53 3.16
N SER A 15 17.71 -12.45 2.41
CA SER A 15 18.76 -11.48 2.74
C SER A 15 18.49 -10.10 2.15
N SER A 16 19.04 -9.09 2.80
CA SER A 16 19.17 -7.74 2.23
C SER A 16 20.37 -7.63 1.29
N HIS A 17 21.30 -8.58 1.28
CA HIS A 17 22.49 -8.60 0.41
C HIS A 17 22.46 -9.79 -0.56
N HIS A 18 23.14 -9.66 -1.70
CA HIS A 18 23.33 -10.78 -2.63
C HIS A 18 24.09 -11.95 -1.96
N PRO A 19 23.74 -13.22 -2.23
CA PRO A 19 24.42 -14.39 -1.66
C PRO A 19 25.95 -14.38 -1.81
N ALA A 20 26.47 -13.85 -2.93
CA ALA A 20 27.92 -13.77 -3.15
C ALA A 20 28.65 -12.85 -2.14
N ALA A 21 27.95 -11.93 -1.47
CA ALA A 21 28.53 -11.14 -0.38
C ALA A 21 28.96 -12.02 0.81
N PHE A 22 28.44 -13.25 0.89
CA PHE A 22 28.78 -14.27 1.88
C PHE A 22 29.55 -15.44 1.26
N ASN A 23 30.08 -15.29 0.05
CA ASN A 23 30.71 -16.35 -0.75
C ASN A 23 29.77 -17.55 -1.04
N ILE A 24 28.47 -17.28 -1.21
CA ILE A 24 27.47 -18.31 -1.50
C ILE A 24 27.05 -18.23 -2.97
N CYS A 25 27.03 -19.39 -3.63
CA CYS A 25 26.34 -19.59 -4.91
C CYS A 25 25.10 -20.46 -4.66
N LEU A 26 23.92 -19.92 -4.95
CA LEU A 26 22.66 -20.65 -4.73
C LEU A 26 22.48 -21.74 -5.78
N LYS A 27 22.08 -22.94 -5.33
CA LYS A 27 21.71 -24.05 -6.22
C LYS A 27 20.34 -23.76 -6.86
N GLN A 28 20.05 -24.42 -7.99
CA GLN A 28 18.84 -24.14 -8.80
C GLN A 28 17.51 -24.26 -8.03
N TYR A 29 17.43 -25.15 -7.03
CA TYR A 29 16.24 -25.33 -6.19
C TYR A 29 16.10 -24.27 -5.09
N GLN A 30 17.14 -23.46 -4.85
CA GLN A 30 17.14 -22.46 -3.80
C GLN A 30 16.63 -21.13 -4.33
N GLN A 31 15.72 -20.52 -3.59
CA GLN A 31 15.02 -19.32 -4.01
C GLN A 31 15.52 -18.11 -3.22
N PHE A 32 15.98 -17.09 -3.95
CA PHE A 32 16.49 -15.87 -3.34
C PHE A 32 15.36 -14.88 -3.02
N ILE A 33 15.15 -14.62 -1.74
CA ILE A 33 14.22 -13.60 -1.24
C ILE A 33 15.03 -12.36 -0.89
N PHE A 34 14.90 -11.32 -1.72
CA PHE A 34 15.67 -10.11 -1.61
C PHE A 34 14.89 -9.00 -0.90
N LEU A 35 15.30 -8.67 0.32
CA LEU A 35 14.68 -7.63 1.14
C LEU A 35 15.09 -6.21 0.69
N GLY A 36 16.24 -6.09 0.05
CA GLY A 36 16.86 -4.81 -0.29
C GLY A 36 17.41 -4.04 0.92
N HIS A 37 18.01 -2.88 0.64
CA HIS A 37 18.65 -2.02 1.65
C HIS A 37 17.81 -0.80 2.06
N GLY A 38 16.72 -0.54 1.36
CA GLY A 38 15.83 0.58 1.58
C GLY A 38 14.86 0.71 0.41
N THR A 39 14.31 1.91 0.24
CA THR A 39 13.50 2.24 -0.93
C THR A 39 14.38 2.45 -2.15
N ASP A 40 14.03 1.81 -3.25
CA ASP A 40 14.75 1.88 -4.53
C ASP A 40 14.39 3.18 -5.27
N ALA A 41 14.87 4.33 -4.80
CA ALA A 41 14.58 5.65 -5.40
C ALA A 41 15.33 5.89 -6.74
N VAL A 42 16.48 5.24 -6.89
CA VAL A 42 17.35 5.31 -8.07
C VAL A 42 17.20 4.04 -8.90
N ASP A 43 17.57 4.11 -10.19
CA ASP A 43 17.54 2.93 -11.04
C ASP A 43 18.71 1.98 -10.70
N LEU A 44 18.36 0.78 -10.27
CA LEU A 44 19.26 -0.32 -9.88
C LEU A 44 19.17 -1.52 -10.84
N SER A 45 18.50 -1.39 -11.98
CA SER A 45 18.26 -2.47 -12.96
C SER A 45 19.52 -3.20 -13.37
N ARG A 46 20.61 -2.48 -13.64
CA ARG A 46 21.92 -3.08 -13.98
C ARG A 46 22.40 -4.09 -12.95
N TRP A 47 22.14 -3.85 -11.68
CA TRP A 47 22.50 -4.78 -10.62
C TRP A 47 21.42 -5.83 -10.43
N PHE A 48 20.15 -5.43 -10.30
CA PHE A 48 19.03 -6.33 -10.05
C PHE A 48 18.87 -7.42 -11.12
N ASN A 49 19.12 -7.08 -12.39
CA ASN A 49 19.02 -8.02 -13.50
C ASN A 49 20.11 -9.10 -13.49
N THR A 50 21.16 -8.93 -12.68
CA THR A 50 22.17 -9.98 -12.45
C THR A 50 21.77 -10.93 -11.32
N LEU A 51 20.71 -10.60 -10.57
CA LEU A 51 20.25 -11.36 -9.42
C LEU A 51 19.08 -12.27 -9.84
N ASN A 52 19.15 -13.56 -9.49
CA ASN A 52 18.04 -14.49 -9.68
C ASN A 52 17.01 -14.34 -8.54
N ILE A 53 16.32 -13.19 -8.49
CA ILE A 53 15.40 -12.84 -7.40
C ILE A 53 14.08 -13.60 -7.57
N ARG A 54 13.69 -14.37 -6.55
CA ARG A 54 12.37 -14.99 -6.46
C ARG A 54 11.31 -14.03 -5.92
N LEU A 55 11.70 -13.18 -4.98
CA LEU A 55 10.85 -12.17 -4.36
C LEU A 55 11.65 -10.92 -3.99
N ARG A 56 11.25 -9.77 -4.50
CA ARG A 56 11.65 -8.42 -4.12
C ARG A 56 10.49 -7.77 -3.38
N ILE A 57 10.74 -7.23 -2.20
CA ILE A 57 9.72 -6.45 -1.47
C ILE A 57 9.76 -4.98 -1.88
N SER A 58 8.67 -4.24 -1.69
CA SER A 58 8.65 -2.78 -1.85
C SER A 58 7.79 -2.12 -0.77
N SER A 59 7.96 -0.82 -0.59
CA SER A 59 7.36 -0.03 0.50
C SER A 59 6.40 1.03 0.01
N LEU A 60 6.69 1.63 -1.15
CA LEU A 60 5.85 2.66 -1.77
C LEU A 60 5.19 2.12 -3.04
N ILE A 61 4.05 2.70 -3.40
CA ILE A 61 3.32 2.35 -4.62
C ILE A 61 4.13 2.72 -5.88
N PRO A 62 4.72 3.92 -6.01
CA PRO A 62 5.59 4.23 -7.15
C PRO A 62 6.82 3.32 -7.25
N GLU A 63 7.48 3.02 -6.11
CA GLU A 63 8.58 2.06 -6.05
C GLU A 63 8.16 0.69 -6.58
N TYR A 64 7.01 0.18 -6.12
CA TYR A 64 6.46 -1.10 -6.56
C TYR A 64 6.35 -1.19 -8.08
N TYR A 65 5.70 -0.21 -8.72
CA TYR A 65 5.54 -0.19 -10.18
C TYR A 65 6.85 0.04 -10.93
N SER A 66 7.76 0.87 -10.39
CA SER A 66 9.05 1.15 -11.03
C SER A 66 9.92 -0.08 -11.29
N LEU A 67 9.67 -1.17 -10.54
CA LEU A 67 10.44 -2.41 -10.62
C LEU A 67 9.98 -3.37 -11.72
N PHE A 68 8.75 -3.25 -12.25
CA PHE A 68 8.22 -4.21 -13.23
C PHE A 68 7.28 -3.64 -14.29
N ASP A 69 6.84 -2.39 -14.18
CA ASP A 69 5.92 -1.77 -15.15
C ASP A 69 6.56 -1.56 -16.53
N ASP A 70 5.75 -1.35 -17.56
CA ASP A 70 6.25 -1.20 -18.92
C ASP A 70 7.24 -0.01 -19.06
N TYR A 71 8.14 -0.09 -20.03
CA TYR A 71 9.15 0.94 -20.35
C TYR A 71 10.20 1.19 -19.25
N ASN A 72 10.45 0.22 -18.37
CA ASN A 72 11.59 0.23 -17.46
C ASN A 72 12.74 -0.67 -17.94
N ARG A 73 13.84 -0.74 -17.17
CA ARG A 73 15.03 -1.54 -17.49
C ARG A 73 15.17 -2.83 -16.69
N TYR A 74 14.26 -3.10 -15.77
CA TYR A 74 14.26 -4.28 -14.92
C TYR A 74 13.74 -5.51 -15.67
N THR A 75 14.28 -6.68 -15.35
CA THR A 75 13.78 -7.97 -15.84
C THR A 75 12.76 -8.60 -14.90
N LEU A 76 12.39 -7.92 -13.81
CA LEU A 76 11.41 -8.38 -12.85
C LEU A 76 9.99 -8.22 -13.42
N THR A 77 9.08 -9.09 -13.01
CA THR A 77 7.66 -8.97 -13.28
C THR A 77 6.86 -8.79 -11.99
N ASP A 78 5.56 -8.55 -12.10
CA ASP A 78 4.64 -8.51 -10.96
C ASP A 78 4.58 -9.83 -10.16
N LYS A 79 5.15 -10.92 -10.68
CA LYS A 79 5.29 -12.21 -9.99
C LYS A 79 6.44 -12.22 -8.99
N GLU A 80 7.50 -11.46 -9.22
CA GLU A 80 8.69 -11.39 -8.37
C GLU A 80 8.63 -10.20 -7.40
N VAL A 81 7.72 -9.25 -7.57
CA VAL A 81 7.65 -8.05 -6.72
C VAL A 81 6.40 -8.07 -5.83
N ALA A 82 6.56 -7.78 -4.54
CA ALA A 82 5.45 -7.64 -3.59
C ALA A 82 5.55 -6.34 -2.79
N ILE A 83 4.44 -5.61 -2.71
CA ILE A 83 4.35 -4.46 -1.80
C ILE A 83 3.96 -4.92 -0.40
N THR A 84 4.90 -4.79 0.53
CA THR A 84 4.78 -5.30 1.90
C THR A 84 5.25 -4.30 2.96
N GLY A 85 6.02 -3.28 2.54
CA GLY A 85 6.90 -2.52 3.42
C GLY A 85 8.15 -3.29 3.84
N GLN A 86 9.07 -2.61 4.51
CA GLN A 86 10.33 -3.21 4.98
C GLN A 86 10.15 -3.83 6.38
N PRO A 87 10.59 -5.07 6.64
CA PRO A 87 10.54 -5.66 7.99
C PRO A 87 11.16 -4.78 9.07
N ARG A 88 12.29 -4.11 8.74
CA ARG A 88 12.99 -3.21 9.66
C ARG A 88 12.19 -1.95 10.03
N HIS A 89 11.16 -1.60 9.25
CA HIS A 89 10.28 -0.48 9.58
C HIS A 89 9.37 -0.76 10.78
N ASP A 90 9.14 -2.04 11.12
CA ASP A 90 8.36 -2.40 12.33
C ASP A 90 9.07 -1.93 13.61
N SER A 91 10.36 -2.24 13.76
CA SER A 91 11.17 -1.76 14.89
C SER A 91 11.44 -0.25 14.81
N LEU A 92 11.52 0.30 13.60
CA LEU A 92 11.77 1.73 13.37
C LEU A 92 10.64 2.55 13.99
N TYR A 93 9.40 2.21 13.63
CA TYR A 93 8.20 2.89 14.09
C TYR A 93 7.98 2.75 15.59
N GLN A 94 8.14 1.54 16.12
CA GLN A 94 7.88 1.24 17.54
C GLN A 94 8.70 2.10 18.49
N ASN A 95 9.93 2.47 18.13
CA ASN A 95 10.80 3.28 18.98
C ASN A 95 11.00 4.70 18.44
N ASN A 96 10.07 5.21 17.62
CA ASN A 96 10.13 6.58 17.13
C ASN A 96 9.98 7.56 18.30
N LYS A 97 10.87 8.55 18.37
CA LYS A 97 10.82 9.64 19.34
C LYS A 97 10.69 10.98 18.63
N THR A 98 10.07 11.94 19.32
CA THR A 98 9.88 13.32 18.85
C THR A 98 10.31 14.28 19.95
N GLY A 99 10.77 15.47 19.56
CA GLY A 99 11.17 16.54 20.49
C GLY A 99 12.51 16.31 21.17
N ASN A 100 13.39 15.47 20.60
CA ASN A 100 14.73 15.25 21.16
C ASN A 100 15.70 16.42 20.91
N LYS A 101 15.28 17.37 20.08
CA LYS A 101 16.07 18.51 19.62
C LYS A 101 17.39 18.05 18.99
N ASN A 102 17.30 17.12 18.02
CA ASN A 102 18.48 16.59 17.33
C ASN A 102 18.34 16.64 15.80
N ILE A 103 19.33 17.21 15.14
CA ILE A 103 19.44 17.27 13.67
C ILE A 103 20.41 16.18 13.23
N LEU A 104 19.97 15.30 12.33
CA LEU A 104 20.83 14.28 11.72
C LEU A 104 21.41 14.80 10.40
N ILE A 105 22.73 14.87 10.29
CA ILE A 105 23.42 15.17 9.02
C ILE A 105 24.03 13.87 8.51
N MET A 106 23.62 13.41 7.32
CA MET A 106 24.04 12.10 6.80
C MET A 106 24.21 12.13 5.27
N PRO A 107 25.38 12.55 4.77
CA PRO A 107 25.65 12.63 3.34
C PRO A 107 25.88 11.26 2.70
N THR A 108 25.53 11.15 1.43
CA THR A 108 25.85 9.99 0.57
C THR A 108 27.34 10.01 0.24
N TRP A 109 27.98 8.84 0.13
CA TRP A 109 29.35 8.75 -0.37
C TRP A 109 29.43 9.09 -1.86
N ARG A 110 30.64 9.24 -2.39
CA ARG A 110 30.88 9.44 -3.83
C ARG A 110 31.79 8.33 -4.36
N THR A 111 31.36 7.62 -5.40
CA THR A 111 32.15 6.52 -5.99
C THR A 111 33.49 7.00 -6.53
N TYR A 112 33.55 8.20 -7.09
CA TYR A 112 34.76 8.81 -7.64
C TYR A 112 35.74 9.34 -6.58
N LEU A 113 35.41 9.27 -5.29
CA LEU A 113 36.30 9.65 -4.18
C LEU A 113 36.98 8.46 -3.51
N VAL A 114 36.75 7.23 -4.00
CA VAL A 114 37.28 6.00 -3.42
C VAL A 114 37.86 5.08 -4.49
N TYR A 115 38.77 4.19 -4.08
CA TYR A 115 39.30 3.17 -4.99
C TYR A 115 38.24 2.11 -5.35
N SER A 116 38.22 1.68 -6.62
CA SER A 116 37.23 0.75 -7.17
C SER A 116 37.38 -0.69 -6.67
N ASP A 117 38.62 -1.15 -6.47
CA ASP A 117 38.96 -2.58 -6.37
C ASP A 117 39.00 -3.12 -4.93
N GLN A 118 38.30 -2.44 -4.01
CA GLN A 118 38.33 -2.78 -2.58
C GLN A 118 36.97 -3.28 -2.07
N ASN A 119 37.01 -3.92 -0.90
CA ASN A 119 35.84 -4.47 -0.21
C ASN A 119 34.67 -3.47 -0.22
N ALA A 120 33.49 -3.91 -0.66
CA ALA A 120 32.30 -3.08 -0.74
C ALA A 120 31.88 -2.47 0.61
N PHE A 121 32.35 -3.05 1.72
CA PHE A 121 32.07 -2.64 3.10
C PHE A 121 33.14 -1.74 3.72
N ASP A 122 34.29 -1.55 3.06
CA ASP A 122 35.38 -0.71 3.56
C ASP A 122 36.30 -0.25 2.41
N ARG A 123 35.93 0.86 1.75
CA ARG A 123 36.70 1.43 0.65
C ARG A 123 37.62 2.54 1.15
N LYS A 124 38.88 2.52 0.69
CA LYS A 124 39.84 3.61 0.96
C LYS A 124 39.54 4.85 0.11
N ILE A 125 39.63 6.01 0.75
CA ILE A 125 39.47 7.33 0.12
C ILE A 125 40.72 7.70 -0.69
N ILE A 126 40.53 8.34 -1.83
CA ILE A 126 41.58 8.97 -2.63
C ILE A 126 41.80 10.38 -2.08
N GLU A 127 42.85 10.57 -1.29
CA GLU A 127 43.03 11.76 -0.44
C GLU A 127 43.05 13.08 -1.23
N ASP A 128 43.91 13.17 -2.24
CA ASP A 128 44.07 14.41 -3.02
C ASP A 128 42.77 14.80 -3.73
N THR A 129 42.05 13.81 -4.27
CA THR A 129 40.74 14.02 -4.91
C THR A 129 39.67 14.39 -3.89
N PHE A 130 39.72 13.83 -2.69
CA PHE A 130 38.76 14.11 -1.63
C PHE A 130 38.85 15.57 -1.17
N PHE A 131 40.03 16.04 -0.76
CA PHE A 131 40.18 17.39 -0.21
C PHE A 131 40.02 18.51 -1.26
N SER A 132 40.17 18.18 -2.54
CA SER A 132 39.90 19.11 -3.65
C SER A 132 38.46 19.03 -4.19
N SER A 133 37.63 18.11 -3.69
CA SER A 133 36.27 17.90 -4.20
C SER A 133 35.26 18.93 -3.68
N ASN A 134 34.23 19.18 -4.50
CA ASN A 134 33.02 19.90 -4.08
C ASN A 134 32.38 19.24 -2.85
N TYR A 135 32.38 17.91 -2.81
CA TYR A 135 31.85 17.14 -1.68
C TYR A 135 32.47 17.58 -0.35
N TYR A 136 33.80 17.59 -0.26
CA TYR A 136 34.49 18.03 0.94
C TYR A 136 34.22 19.50 1.23
N TYR A 137 34.38 20.37 0.22
CA TYR A 137 34.20 21.82 0.38
C TYR A 137 32.85 22.18 1.01
N TYR A 138 31.74 21.72 0.42
CA TYR A 138 30.40 22.11 0.86
C TYR A 138 30.00 21.49 2.21
N TRP A 139 30.29 20.21 2.45
CA TRP A 139 29.99 19.59 3.74
C TRP A 139 30.86 20.13 4.86
N ASN A 140 32.16 20.34 4.61
CA ASN A 140 33.07 20.92 5.60
C ASN A 140 32.71 22.39 5.92
N SER A 141 32.31 23.17 4.89
CA SER A 141 31.79 24.53 5.07
C SER A 141 30.58 24.54 6.00
N LEU A 142 29.56 23.74 5.71
CA LEU A 142 28.34 23.67 6.51
C LEU A 142 28.64 23.28 7.96
N LEU A 143 29.44 22.23 8.17
CA LEU A 143 29.76 21.72 9.51
C LEU A 143 30.56 22.72 10.36
N ASN A 144 31.30 23.64 9.73
CA ASN A 144 32.08 24.69 10.41
C ASN A 144 31.43 26.08 10.33
N ASN A 145 30.20 26.19 9.81
CA ASN A 145 29.51 27.45 9.61
C ASN A 145 29.05 28.06 10.95
N LYS A 146 29.36 29.35 11.17
CA LYS A 146 28.99 30.09 12.39
C LYS A 146 27.48 30.29 12.55
N ALA A 147 26.76 30.56 11.47
CA ALA A 147 25.31 30.70 11.50
C ALA A 147 24.62 29.37 11.80
N LEU A 148 25.15 28.22 11.35
CA LEU A 148 24.66 26.91 11.77
C LEU A 148 24.76 26.75 13.30
N LYS A 149 25.93 27.09 13.87
CA LYS A 149 26.17 27.07 15.32
C LYS A 149 25.19 27.97 16.08
N GLU A 150 24.96 29.18 15.58
CA GLU A 150 24.01 30.14 16.18
C GLU A 150 22.57 29.63 16.15
N LEU A 151 22.13 29.06 15.03
CA LEU A 151 20.79 28.47 14.89
C LEU A 151 20.57 27.33 15.89
N VAL A 152 21.49 26.38 15.97
CA VAL A 152 21.32 25.24 16.87
C VAL A 152 21.30 25.67 18.34
N TYR A 153 22.12 26.65 18.74
CA TYR A 153 22.05 27.18 20.10
C TYR A 153 20.77 27.98 20.37
N LYS A 154 20.35 28.83 19.43
CA LYS A 154 19.12 29.65 19.55
C LYS A 154 17.88 28.80 19.80
N TYR A 155 17.75 27.67 19.11
CA TYR A 155 16.58 26.79 19.19
C TYR A 155 16.78 25.56 20.10
N GLY A 156 17.94 25.42 20.74
CA GLY A 156 18.26 24.33 21.67
C GLY A 156 18.47 22.97 21.03
N TYR A 157 18.91 22.92 19.76
CA TYR A 157 19.19 21.69 19.03
C TYR A 157 20.65 21.24 19.16
N SER A 158 20.85 19.94 19.00
CA SER A 158 22.16 19.30 18.82
C SER A 158 22.27 18.73 17.41
N ILE A 159 23.50 18.49 16.94
CA ILE A 159 23.74 17.85 15.65
C ILE A 159 24.40 16.49 15.86
N THR A 160 23.83 15.47 15.20
CA THR A 160 24.47 14.18 14.98
C THR A 160 24.96 14.10 13.54
N PHE A 161 26.26 14.06 13.32
CA PHE A 161 26.85 13.84 12.00
C PHE A 161 27.19 12.37 11.82
N THR A 162 26.67 11.76 10.76
CA THR A 162 26.94 10.35 10.44
C THR A 162 27.42 10.18 9.01
N PRO A 163 28.74 10.18 8.76
CA PRO A 163 29.25 9.90 7.42
C PRO A 163 29.01 8.44 7.05
N HIS A 164 28.88 8.21 5.75
CA HIS A 164 28.81 6.86 5.19
C HIS A 164 30.05 6.02 5.60
N PHE A 165 29.94 4.70 5.68
CA PHE A 165 31.06 3.86 6.13
C PHE A 165 32.30 3.96 5.20
N ASN A 166 32.08 4.00 3.88
CA ASN A 166 33.13 4.27 2.88
C ASN A 166 33.80 5.65 3.01
N MET A 167 33.24 6.53 3.84
CA MET A 167 33.71 7.89 4.06
C MET A 167 34.40 8.03 5.44
N ARG A 168 34.50 6.97 6.25
CA ARG A 168 34.96 7.08 7.65
C ARG A 168 36.42 7.49 7.81
N SER A 169 37.30 7.07 6.91
CA SER A 169 38.73 7.44 7.00
C SER A 169 38.97 8.95 6.85
N MET A 170 37.96 9.73 6.43
CA MET A 170 38.03 11.19 6.47
C MET A 170 37.92 11.76 7.89
N LEU A 171 37.27 11.04 8.81
CA LEU A 171 37.04 11.52 10.18
C LEU A 171 38.36 11.75 10.93
N GLU A 172 39.39 10.97 10.61
CA GLU A 172 40.74 11.11 11.17
C GLU A 172 41.48 12.35 10.65
N ARG A 173 40.97 12.97 9.59
CA ARG A 173 41.65 14.02 8.83
C ARG A 173 40.90 15.34 8.79
N CYS A 174 39.68 15.37 9.33
CA CYS A 174 38.84 16.56 9.41
C CYS A 174 38.72 17.01 10.86
N THR A 175 38.59 18.32 11.07
CA THR A 175 38.27 18.87 12.38
C THR A 175 36.79 19.19 12.44
N PHE A 176 36.15 18.84 13.56
CA PHE A 176 34.73 19.03 13.75
C PHE A 176 34.50 19.84 15.03
N PRO A 177 33.56 20.81 15.02
CA PRO A 177 33.22 21.54 16.22
C PRO A 177 32.63 20.65 17.32
N ASN A 178 32.91 20.96 18.58
CA ASN A 178 32.48 20.17 19.75
C ASN A 178 30.96 19.99 19.89
N TYR A 179 30.15 20.86 19.28
CA TYR A 179 28.69 20.76 19.32
C TYR A 179 28.11 19.74 18.31
N ILE A 180 28.97 19.18 17.45
CA ILE A 180 28.61 18.15 16.49
C ILE A 180 29.06 16.79 17.03
N LYS A 181 28.09 15.93 17.32
CA LYS A 181 28.34 14.56 17.73
C LYS A 181 28.55 13.69 16.50
N ILE A 182 29.76 13.16 16.35
CA ILE A 182 30.06 12.21 15.26
C ILE A 182 29.60 10.81 15.69
N VAL A 183 28.73 10.21 14.90
CA VAL A 183 28.27 8.84 15.08
C VAL A 183 28.64 8.04 13.83
N TYR A 184 28.96 6.77 14.02
CA TYR A 184 29.11 5.82 12.94
C TYR A 184 28.67 4.45 13.47
N ARG A 185 28.24 3.56 12.58
CA ARG A 185 27.86 2.19 12.96
C ARG A 185 29.04 1.51 13.68
N ARG A 186 28.88 1.34 14.99
CA ARG A 186 29.71 0.48 15.85
C ARG A 186 29.14 -0.94 15.80
N GLU A 187 29.96 -1.93 16.08
CA GLU A 187 29.51 -3.33 16.12
C GLU A 187 28.28 -3.49 17.03
N GLY A 188 27.30 -4.26 16.57
CA GLY A 188 26.09 -4.61 17.33
C GLY A 188 25.00 -3.54 17.44
N LYS A 189 25.22 -2.27 17.04
CA LYS A 189 24.18 -1.22 17.14
C LYS A 189 23.42 -0.99 15.84
N SER A 190 22.10 -0.86 15.97
CA SER A 190 21.22 -0.53 14.85
C SER A 190 21.36 0.93 14.47
N PHE A 191 21.49 1.19 13.17
CA PHE A 191 21.52 2.55 12.64
C PHE A 191 20.16 3.26 12.75
N GLN A 192 19.09 2.50 12.99
CA GLN A 192 17.73 3.02 13.17
C GLN A 192 17.62 4.00 14.35
N GLU A 193 18.44 3.84 15.39
CA GLU A 193 18.47 4.73 16.54
C GLU A 193 18.74 6.19 16.14
N ASN A 194 19.53 6.42 15.08
CA ASN A 194 19.81 7.77 14.61
C ASN A 194 18.54 8.44 14.04
N PHE A 195 17.78 7.71 13.23
CA PHE A 195 16.52 8.21 12.66
C PHE A 195 15.43 8.38 13.74
N GLN A 196 15.37 7.44 14.69
CA GLN A 196 14.43 7.48 15.81
C GLN A 196 14.68 8.67 16.73
N ASN A 197 15.94 9.03 16.98
CA ASN A 197 16.28 10.12 17.88
C ASN A 197 16.38 11.49 17.18
N ALA A 198 16.42 11.57 15.85
CA ALA A 198 16.44 12.84 15.11
C ALA A 198 15.04 13.46 15.01
N ASP A 199 14.94 14.78 14.90
CA ASP A 199 13.70 15.50 14.57
C ASP A 199 13.71 16.03 13.13
N LEU A 200 14.90 16.21 12.54
CA LEU A 200 15.10 16.62 11.15
C LEU A 200 16.36 15.97 10.60
N MET A 201 16.38 15.69 9.30
CA MET A 201 17.57 15.22 8.60
C MET A 201 18.03 16.20 7.52
N ILE A 202 19.34 16.43 7.43
CA ILE A 202 19.99 17.12 6.32
C ILE A 202 20.81 16.08 5.56
N THR A 203 20.58 15.96 4.26
CA THR A 203 21.18 14.92 3.43
C THR A 203 21.23 15.35 1.97
N ASP A 204 21.79 14.55 1.07
CA ASP A 204 21.83 14.80 -0.38
C ASP A 204 20.94 13.83 -1.20
N TYR A 205 21.39 12.60 -1.46
CA TYR A 205 20.77 11.63 -2.38
C TYR A 205 20.55 10.25 -1.74
N THR A 206 20.51 10.18 -0.41
CA THR A 206 20.44 8.90 0.30
C THR A 206 19.02 8.35 0.35
N SER A 207 18.87 7.03 0.18
CA SER A 207 17.61 6.33 0.45
C SER A 207 17.26 6.31 1.95
N ALA A 208 18.19 6.67 2.84
CA ALA A 208 17.89 6.84 4.26
C ALA A 208 16.89 7.98 4.55
N ALA A 209 16.67 8.90 3.61
CA ALA A 209 15.62 9.92 3.72
C ALA A 209 14.22 9.30 3.83
N PHE A 210 14.00 8.10 3.25
CA PHE A 210 12.73 7.38 3.35
C PHE A 210 12.48 6.86 4.78
N GLU A 211 13.51 6.67 5.60
CA GLU A 211 13.35 6.33 7.02
C GLU A 211 12.77 7.50 7.82
N MET A 212 13.24 8.70 7.53
CA MET A 212 12.71 9.93 8.13
C MET A 212 11.26 10.15 7.69
N ALA A 213 10.98 9.96 6.39
CA ALA A 213 9.63 10.04 5.87
C ALA A 213 8.67 9.02 6.51
N TYR A 214 9.12 7.77 6.70
CA TYR A 214 8.35 6.72 7.38
C TYR A 214 8.02 7.08 8.83
N LEU A 215 8.92 7.83 9.49
CA LEU A 215 8.73 8.33 10.85
C LEU A 215 7.95 9.66 10.91
N GLY A 216 7.55 10.21 9.77
CA GLY A 216 6.88 11.51 9.67
C GLY A 216 7.77 12.71 10.00
N LYS A 217 9.07 12.63 9.67
CA LYS A 217 10.08 13.64 10.01
C LYS A 217 10.62 14.35 8.76
N PRO A 218 10.84 15.69 8.81
CA PRO A 218 11.33 16.46 7.68
C PRO A 218 12.74 16.09 7.23
N VAL A 219 12.99 16.32 5.94
CA VAL A 219 14.31 16.21 5.31
C VAL A 219 14.63 17.49 4.54
N ILE A 220 15.84 18.00 4.68
CA ILE A 220 16.40 19.04 3.79
C ILE A 220 17.43 18.36 2.88
N TYR A 221 17.22 18.48 1.57
CA TYR A 221 18.14 17.92 0.57
C TYR A 221 19.15 18.98 0.13
N TYR A 222 20.41 18.83 0.55
CA TYR A 222 21.53 19.65 0.14
C TYR A 222 22.23 19.05 -1.09
N GLN A 223 21.80 19.46 -2.29
CA GLN A 223 22.19 18.86 -3.58
C GLN A 223 23.05 19.80 -4.43
N PHE A 224 24.18 20.25 -3.87
CA PHE A 224 25.09 21.19 -4.53
C PHE A 224 25.82 20.62 -5.77
N ASP A 225 25.87 19.30 -5.94
CA ASP A 225 26.67 18.59 -6.95
C ASP A 225 25.84 17.64 -7.85
N ARG A 226 24.56 17.95 -8.10
CA ARG A 226 23.64 17.02 -8.78
C ARG A 226 24.15 16.47 -10.11
N GLU A 227 24.69 17.34 -10.97
CA GLU A 227 25.23 16.93 -12.26
C GLU A 227 26.45 16.01 -12.11
N GLU A 228 27.39 16.37 -11.24
CA GLU A 228 28.59 15.57 -10.95
C GLU A 228 28.22 14.22 -10.34
N PHE A 229 27.25 14.20 -9.41
CA PHE A 229 26.75 13.00 -8.76
C PHE A 229 26.18 12.00 -9.77
N PHE A 230 25.19 12.38 -10.57
CA PHE A 230 24.55 11.44 -11.50
C PHE A 230 25.43 11.07 -12.71
N LYS A 231 26.46 11.88 -13.01
CA LYS A 231 27.44 11.56 -14.06
C LYS A 231 28.50 10.56 -13.60
N ASN A 232 29.00 10.70 -12.38
CA ASN A 232 30.18 9.98 -11.90
C ASN A 232 29.90 8.97 -10.77
N HIS A 233 28.69 8.96 -10.21
CA HIS A 233 28.27 7.97 -9.21
C HIS A 233 27.63 6.75 -9.86
N SER A 234 27.62 5.62 -9.15
CA SER A 234 27.00 4.37 -9.61
C SER A 234 25.48 4.41 -9.76
N TYR A 235 24.82 5.49 -9.31
CA TYR A 235 23.37 5.63 -9.33
C TYR A 235 22.89 6.33 -10.59
N GLN A 236 21.80 5.84 -11.16
CA GLN A 236 21.12 6.50 -12.26
C GLN A 236 19.78 7.05 -11.76
N GLN A 237 19.33 8.15 -12.36
CA GLN A 237 18.02 8.73 -12.06
C GLN A 237 16.94 7.65 -12.22
N GLY A 238 16.22 7.38 -11.12
CA GLY A 238 15.09 6.46 -11.08
C GLY A 238 13.76 7.19 -11.16
N TRP A 239 12.72 6.58 -10.60
CA TRP A 239 11.36 7.14 -10.58
C TRP A 239 11.21 8.35 -9.65
N PHE A 240 12.09 8.51 -8.66
CA PHE A 240 11.95 9.53 -7.62
C PHE A 240 12.60 10.85 -8.02
N ASP A 241 11.78 11.90 -8.17
CA ASP A 241 12.29 13.26 -8.33
C ASP A 241 12.31 13.99 -6.98
N TYR A 242 13.48 14.38 -6.49
CA TYR A 242 13.62 15.04 -5.19
C TYR A 242 12.87 16.36 -5.05
N LYS A 243 12.72 17.14 -6.14
CA LYS A 243 12.03 18.45 -6.09
C LYS A 243 10.51 18.25 -6.08
N LYS A 244 10.01 17.20 -6.74
CA LYS A 244 8.57 16.90 -6.85
C LYS A 244 8.05 15.96 -5.77
N ASP A 245 8.78 14.88 -5.51
CA ASP A 245 8.37 13.75 -4.67
C ASP A 245 9.10 13.72 -3.31
N GLY A 246 10.05 14.64 -3.09
CA GLY A 246 10.90 14.73 -1.90
C GLY A 246 10.14 15.01 -0.60
N PHE A 247 10.78 14.68 0.52
CA PHE A 247 10.23 14.85 1.87
C PHE A 247 10.53 16.22 2.51
N GLY A 248 10.90 17.20 1.68
CA GLY A 248 11.19 18.57 2.07
C GLY A 248 12.03 19.29 1.01
N PRO A 249 12.54 20.50 1.30
CA PRO A 249 13.14 21.37 0.30
C PRO A 249 14.44 20.81 -0.27
N VAL A 250 14.66 21.06 -1.56
CA VAL A 250 15.93 20.80 -2.25
C VAL A 250 16.65 22.13 -2.43
N VAL A 251 17.83 22.25 -1.83
CA VAL A 251 18.66 23.45 -1.82
C VAL A 251 20.05 23.13 -2.37
N GLU A 252 20.60 24.07 -3.13
CA GLU A 252 21.87 23.90 -3.85
C GLU A 252 23.00 24.75 -3.23
N ASN A 253 22.67 25.68 -2.31
CA ASN A 253 23.65 26.52 -1.61
C ASN A 253 23.38 26.58 -0.10
N GLU A 254 24.43 26.94 0.64
CA GLU A 254 24.44 26.94 2.11
C GLU A 254 23.50 27.99 2.73
N GLU A 255 23.38 29.18 2.10
CA GLU A 255 22.50 30.24 2.59
C GLU A 255 21.04 29.79 2.62
N ASN A 256 20.57 29.18 1.53
CA ASN A 256 19.21 28.66 1.44
C ASN A 256 18.99 27.47 2.38
N LEU A 257 19.99 26.62 2.58
CA LEU A 257 19.92 25.54 3.57
C LEU A 257 19.69 26.08 4.98
N LEU A 258 20.43 27.10 5.39
CA LEU A 258 20.30 27.70 6.72
C LEU A 258 18.96 28.40 6.91
N LYS A 259 18.43 29.05 5.85
CA LYS A 259 17.08 29.64 5.86
C LYS A 259 15.99 28.57 6.06
N GLU A 260 16.02 27.49 5.27
CA GLU A 260 15.07 26.39 5.41
C GLU A 260 15.19 25.70 6.77
N LEU A 261 16.43 25.51 7.25
CA LEU A 261 16.67 24.96 8.58
C LEU A 261 16.01 25.84 9.65
N GLU A 262 16.22 27.15 9.64
CA GLU A 262 15.59 28.04 10.61
C GLU A 262 14.06 27.94 10.61
N ILE A 263 13.43 27.86 9.43
CA ILE A 263 11.97 27.68 9.31
C ILE A 263 11.50 26.40 10.03
N TYR A 264 12.22 25.28 9.86
CA TYR A 264 11.88 24.04 10.56
C TYR A 264 12.14 24.14 12.06
N LEU A 265 13.25 24.74 12.49
CA LEU A 265 13.58 24.86 13.91
C LEU A 265 12.58 25.75 14.68
N GLN A 266 12.07 26.82 14.05
CA GLN A 266 11.01 27.68 14.61
C GLN A 266 9.71 26.94 14.89
N LYS A 267 9.44 25.85 14.16
CA LYS A 267 8.22 25.03 14.25
C LYS A 267 8.46 23.71 14.98
N ASP A 268 9.55 23.60 15.74
CA ASP A 268 9.95 22.38 16.43
C ASP A 268 10.05 21.15 15.50
N CYS A 269 10.39 21.38 14.22
CA CYS A 269 10.42 20.37 13.15
C CYS A 269 9.10 19.61 12.95
N LEU A 270 7.97 20.15 13.40
CA LEU A 270 6.64 19.56 13.18
C LEU A 270 6.24 19.75 11.71
N THR A 271 5.87 18.65 11.05
CA THR A 271 5.41 18.66 9.65
C THR A 271 4.12 17.89 9.47
N PHE A 272 3.46 18.13 8.34
CA PHE A 272 2.42 17.21 7.85
C PHE A 272 3.05 15.84 7.56
N SER A 273 2.32 14.78 7.91
CA SER A 273 2.83 13.42 7.83
C SER A 273 2.87 12.94 6.39
N ASN A 274 4.03 12.45 5.94
CA ASN A 274 4.20 11.80 4.63
C ASN A 274 3.75 10.31 4.64
N ASN A 275 3.04 9.88 5.69
CA ASN A 275 2.62 8.49 5.87
C ASN A 275 1.72 7.99 4.73
N GLU A 276 1.02 8.87 4.05
CA GLU A 276 0.13 8.53 2.91
C GLU A 276 0.90 8.01 1.68
N LEU A 277 2.21 8.27 1.59
CA LEU A 277 3.05 7.78 0.49
C LEU A 277 3.48 6.32 0.66
N PHE A 278 3.50 5.83 1.91
CA PHE A 278 3.83 4.44 2.21
C PHE A 278 2.57 3.59 2.17
N ALA A 279 2.62 2.44 1.50
CA ALA A 279 1.48 1.54 1.49
C ALA A 279 1.13 1.03 2.90
N PHE A 280 2.10 1.00 3.81
CA PHE A 280 1.91 0.55 5.19
C PHE A 280 2.75 1.36 6.21
N ALA A 281 2.22 2.49 6.65
CA ALA A 281 2.90 3.40 7.59
C ALA A 281 2.87 2.99 9.08
N LYS A 282 2.18 1.90 9.46
CA LYS A 282 1.92 1.53 10.86
C LYS A 282 2.35 0.10 11.21
N GLY A 283 3.49 -0.34 10.68
CA GLY A 283 4.07 -1.65 10.97
C GLY A 283 3.29 -2.86 10.42
N GLY A 284 3.63 -4.06 10.90
CA GLY A 284 3.13 -5.33 10.38
C GLY A 284 3.86 -5.80 9.11
N ASN A 285 5.00 -5.19 8.79
CA ASN A 285 5.79 -5.45 7.60
C ASN A 285 6.38 -6.87 7.65
N CYS A 286 6.87 -7.31 8.82
CA CYS A 286 7.41 -8.67 8.98
C CYS A 286 6.36 -9.74 8.64
N ASN A 287 5.13 -9.56 9.12
CA ASN A 287 4.03 -10.47 8.83
C ASN A 287 3.66 -10.49 7.34
N ARG A 288 3.62 -9.31 6.69
CA ARG A 288 3.35 -9.23 5.23
C ARG A 288 4.43 -9.90 4.41
N VAL A 289 5.71 -9.69 4.75
CA VAL A 289 6.83 -10.37 4.09
C VAL A 289 6.77 -11.88 4.30
N TYR A 290 6.53 -12.33 5.54
CA TYR A 290 6.34 -13.75 5.84
C TYR A 290 5.22 -14.36 4.99
N ASN A 291 4.06 -13.70 4.92
CA ASN A 291 2.93 -14.16 4.12
C ASN A 291 3.25 -14.18 2.61
N ALA A 292 4.01 -13.21 2.11
CA ALA A 292 4.46 -13.20 0.71
C ALA A 292 5.41 -14.38 0.39
N ILE A 293 6.31 -14.73 1.32
CA ILE A 293 7.21 -15.89 1.19
C ILE A 293 6.41 -17.19 1.27
N LYS A 294 5.51 -17.32 2.25
CA LYS A 294 4.64 -18.49 2.38
C LYS A 294 3.80 -18.68 1.10
N PHE A 295 3.33 -17.58 0.55
CA PHE A 295 2.54 -17.59 -0.67
C PHE A 295 3.31 -18.16 -1.88
N ILE A 296 4.61 -17.91 -1.99
CA ILE A 296 5.46 -18.51 -3.03
C ILE A 296 5.43 -20.04 -2.96
N LYS A 297 5.57 -20.59 -1.76
CA LYS A 297 5.52 -22.04 -1.50
C LYS A 297 4.16 -22.64 -1.86
N GLU A 298 3.09 -21.87 -1.65
CA GLU A 298 1.72 -22.30 -1.94
C GLU A 298 1.37 -22.27 -3.44
N LYS A 299 2.10 -21.51 -4.25
CA LYS A 299 1.89 -21.33 -5.70
C LYS A 299 2.32 -22.55 -6.54
N ASP A 300 3.16 -23.42 -5.98
CA ASP A 300 3.58 -24.68 -6.62
C ASP A 300 2.51 -25.80 -6.48
N ASP A 301 1.42 -25.57 -5.73
CA ASP A 301 0.26 -26.45 -5.63
C ASP A 301 -0.87 -26.06 -6.60
N LYS A 302 -1.14 -26.89 -7.62
CA LYS A 302 -2.04 -26.60 -8.77
C LYS A 302 -3.48 -26.23 -8.44
N ASN A 303 -4.00 -26.48 -7.23
CA ASN A 303 -5.39 -26.14 -6.84
C ASN A 303 -5.53 -24.76 -6.15
N ARG A 304 -4.44 -24.03 -5.86
CA ARG A 304 -4.47 -22.73 -5.16
C ARG A 304 -4.55 -21.49 -6.07
N SER A 305 -4.44 -21.65 -7.38
CA SER A 305 -4.43 -20.55 -8.37
C SER A 305 -5.69 -19.66 -8.33
N PHE A 306 -6.86 -20.22 -8.03
CA PHE A 306 -8.14 -19.51 -8.04
C PHE A 306 -8.30 -18.54 -6.86
N LEU A 307 -8.17 -19.05 -5.62
CA LEU A 307 -8.23 -18.24 -4.39
C LEU A 307 -7.12 -17.18 -4.32
N TYR A 308 -5.95 -17.47 -4.89
CA TYR A 308 -4.87 -16.50 -4.94
C TYR A 308 -5.14 -15.35 -5.91
N LYS A 309 -5.59 -15.67 -7.14
CA LYS A 309 -5.94 -14.65 -8.13
C LYS A 309 -7.04 -13.74 -7.58
N GLN A 310 -7.97 -14.33 -6.81
CA GLN A 310 -8.98 -13.59 -6.07
C GLN A 310 -8.35 -12.62 -5.06
N GLN A 311 -7.50 -13.10 -4.15
CA GLN A 311 -6.91 -12.26 -3.08
C GLN A 311 -6.03 -11.14 -3.63
N TYR A 312 -5.24 -11.42 -4.67
CA TYR A 312 -4.44 -10.42 -5.38
C TYR A 312 -5.32 -9.32 -5.98
N LEU A 313 -6.39 -9.70 -6.69
CA LEU A 313 -7.32 -8.75 -7.30
C LEU A 313 -8.08 -7.95 -6.23
N LEU A 314 -8.51 -8.57 -5.13
CA LEU A 314 -9.16 -7.89 -4.00
C LEU A 314 -8.25 -6.82 -3.40
N ASN A 315 -6.98 -7.15 -3.16
CA ASN A 315 -6.00 -6.18 -2.66
C ASN A 315 -5.74 -5.05 -3.65
N LYS A 316 -5.77 -5.32 -4.96
CA LYS A 316 -5.64 -4.31 -6.00
C LYS A 316 -6.82 -3.33 -5.99
N ILE A 317 -8.05 -3.82 -5.83
CA ILE A 317 -9.24 -2.95 -5.74
C ILE A 317 -9.20 -2.06 -4.51
N LYS A 318 -8.94 -2.63 -3.32
CA LYS A 318 -8.90 -1.87 -2.06
C LYS A 318 -7.88 -0.73 -2.06
N ARG A 319 -6.83 -0.85 -2.88
CA ARG A 319 -5.85 0.23 -3.11
C ARG A 319 -6.39 1.31 -4.04
N ILE A 320 -7.10 0.94 -5.10
CA ILE A 320 -7.65 1.89 -6.08
C ILE A 320 -8.82 2.68 -5.49
N GLU A 321 -9.59 2.09 -4.57
CA GLU A 321 -10.62 2.77 -3.76
C GLU A 321 -10.10 4.03 -3.06
N GLN A 322 -8.84 4.03 -2.63
CA GLN A 322 -8.21 5.17 -1.95
C GLN A 322 -8.01 6.37 -2.88
N TYR A 323 -8.00 6.16 -4.19
CA TYR A 323 -7.78 7.21 -5.21
C TYR A 323 -9.09 7.73 -5.83
N GLN A 324 -10.26 7.44 -5.23
CA GLN A 324 -11.58 7.99 -5.58
C GLN A 324 -12.01 7.85 -7.06
N THR A 325 -11.51 6.85 -7.79
CA THR A 325 -11.96 6.56 -9.17
C THR A 325 -13.10 5.55 -9.17
N TYR A 326 -14.27 5.98 -8.69
CA TYR A 326 -15.36 5.07 -8.35
C TYR A 326 -15.89 4.20 -9.52
N ASP A 327 -15.92 4.70 -10.76
CA ASP A 327 -16.33 3.90 -11.94
C ASP A 327 -15.34 2.76 -12.28
N LYS A 328 -14.02 3.02 -12.15
CA LYS A 328 -13.00 1.98 -12.35
C LYS A 328 -13.07 0.92 -11.25
N VAL A 329 -13.20 1.36 -10.01
CA VAL A 329 -13.37 0.50 -8.84
C VAL A 329 -14.59 -0.41 -9.01
N PHE A 330 -15.73 0.16 -9.41
CA PHE A 330 -16.96 -0.59 -9.66
C PHE A 330 -16.81 -1.65 -10.76
N LYS A 331 -16.19 -1.30 -11.90
CA LYS A 331 -15.91 -2.27 -12.98
C LYS A 331 -15.01 -3.41 -12.51
N MET A 332 -14.02 -3.12 -11.67
CA MET A 332 -13.13 -4.14 -11.10
C MET A 332 -13.86 -5.02 -10.09
N TRP A 333 -14.70 -4.45 -9.21
CA TRP A 333 -15.52 -5.23 -8.28
C TRP A 333 -16.47 -6.14 -9.04
N THR A 334 -17.14 -5.61 -10.07
CA THR A 334 -18.02 -6.39 -10.96
C THR A 334 -17.26 -7.53 -11.64
N TYR A 335 -16.01 -7.30 -12.08
CA TYR A 335 -15.15 -8.34 -12.64
C TYR A 335 -14.82 -9.44 -11.62
N ILE A 336 -14.40 -9.07 -10.40
CA ILE A 336 -14.10 -10.07 -9.35
C ILE A 336 -15.35 -10.86 -9.02
N LEU A 337 -16.46 -10.16 -8.79
CA LEU A 337 -17.74 -10.77 -8.48
C LEU A 337 -18.10 -11.82 -9.56
N ASN A 338 -18.11 -11.44 -10.83
CA ASN A 338 -18.42 -12.35 -11.95
C ASN A 338 -17.51 -13.58 -12.05
N ASN A 339 -16.26 -13.50 -11.60
CA ASN A 339 -15.29 -14.59 -11.74
C ASN A 339 -15.13 -15.46 -10.48
N PHE A 340 -15.45 -14.93 -9.29
CA PHE A 340 -15.19 -15.60 -8.00
C PHE A 340 -16.42 -15.89 -7.15
N GLY A 341 -17.55 -15.24 -7.45
CA GLY A 341 -18.83 -15.42 -6.77
C GLY A 341 -18.91 -14.79 -5.37
N CYS A 342 -20.13 -14.65 -4.84
CA CYS A 342 -20.39 -13.97 -3.56
C CYS A 342 -19.84 -14.73 -2.34
N ALA A 343 -19.93 -16.07 -2.36
CA ALA A 343 -19.61 -16.92 -1.21
C ALA A 343 -18.12 -16.84 -0.79
N ASN A 344 -17.26 -16.38 -1.70
CA ASN A 344 -15.82 -16.30 -1.49
C ASN A 344 -15.35 -14.86 -1.23
N ILE A 345 -16.24 -13.88 -1.12
CA ILE A 345 -15.92 -12.46 -0.94
C ILE A 345 -16.60 -11.96 0.35
N ASN A 346 -15.97 -11.00 1.04
CA ASN A 346 -16.58 -10.37 2.21
C ASN A 346 -17.93 -9.76 1.84
N GLU A 347 -19.00 -10.14 2.56
CA GLU A 347 -20.36 -9.63 2.33
C GLU A 347 -20.45 -8.10 2.37
N THR A 348 -19.61 -7.43 3.17
CA THR A 348 -19.54 -5.97 3.24
C THR A 348 -19.09 -5.36 1.92
N ASP A 349 -18.09 -5.97 1.28
CA ASP A 349 -17.55 -5.50 -0.01
C ASP A 349 -18.60 -5.70 -1.13
N VAL A 350 -19.33 -6.83 -1.08
CA VAL A 350 -20.46 -7.12 -1.99
C VAL A 350 -21.58 -6.08 -1.80
N TYR A 351 -21.95 -5.80 -0.55
CA TYR A 351 -22.99 -4.83 -0.21
C TYR A 351 -22.64 -3.43 -0.71
N ASN A 352 -21.42 -2.95 -0.44
CA ASN A 352 -20.96 -1.63 -0.89
C ASN A 352 -20.98 -1.51 -2.42
N THR A 353 -20.59 -2.58 -3.13
CA THR A 353 -20.65 -2.61 -4.59
C THR A 353 -22.10 -2.50 -5.10
N MET A 354 -23.05 -3.17 -4.44
CA MET A 354 -24.47 -3.11 -4.77
C MET A 354 -25.09 -1.73 -4.50
N VAL A 355 -24.72 -1.08 -3.39
CA VAL A 355 -25.14 0.29 -3.07
C VAL A 355 -24.59 1.27 -4.10
N TYR A 356 -23.30 1.17 -4.44
CA TYR A 356 -22.69 2.03 -5.44
C TYR A 356 -23.37 1.90 -6.82
N ALA A 357 -23.70 0.67 -7.22
CA ALA A 357 -24.41 0.41 -8.48
C ALA A 357 -25.78 1.09 -8.50
N GLU A 358 -26.47 1.09 -7.35
CA GLU A 358 -27.76 1.73 -7.18
C GLU A 358 -27.65 3.26 -7.29
N GLU A 359 -26.72 3.88 -6.57
CA GLU A 359 -26.53 5.34 -6.54
C GLU A 359 -26.10 5.93 -7.89
N ASN A 360 -25.45 5.13 -8.74
CA ASN A 360 -24.86 5.58 -10.00
C ASN A 360 -25.54 4.99 -11.25
N ASN A 361 -26.76 4.43 -11.13
CA ASN A 361 -27.53 3.85 -12.24
C ASN A 361 -26.81 2.71 -13.01
N TYR A 362 -25.98 1.92 -12.34
CA TYR A 362 -25.35 0.71 -12.91
C TYR A 362 -26.12 -0.58 -12.59
N ILE A 363 -27.43 -0.46 -12.38
CA ILE A 363 -28.30 -1.55 -11.93
C ILE A 363 -28.28 -2.74 -12.92
N ASP A 364 -28.33 -2.47 -14.22
CA ASP A 364 -28.27 -3.52 -15.26
C ASP A 364 -26.95 -4.30 -15.27
N MET A 365 -25.85 -3.62 -14.91
CA MET A 365 -24.51 -4.22 -14.90
C MET A 365 -24.34 -5.16 -13.72
N ILE A 366 -24.79 -4.75 -12.52
CA ILE A 366 -24.74 -5.60 -11.33
C ILE A 366 -25.75 -6.75 -11.40
N GLN A 367 -26.90 -6.56 -12.06
CA GLN A 367 -27.92 -7.61 -12.21
C GLN A 367 -27.40 -8.88 -12.91
N LYS A 368 -26.61 -8.74 -13.98
CA LYS A 368 -26.02 -9.88 -14.71
C LYS A 368 -25.18 -10.77 -13.79
N PHE A 369 -24.46 -10.16 -12.85
CA PHE A 369 -23.71 -10.89 -11.83
C PHE A 369 -24.64 -11.59 -10.84
N LEU A 370 -25.63 -10.85 -10.32
CA LEU A 370 -26.52 -11.34 -9.27
C LEU A 370 -27.35 -12.55 -9.71
N HIS A 371 -27.72 -12.62 -10.99
CA HIS A 371 -28.43 -13.76 -11.57
C HIS A 371 -27.64 -15.07 -11.48
N ASN A 372 -26.30 -15.01 -11.56
CA ASN A 372 -25.41 -16.18 -11.57
C ASN A 372 -25.05 -16.68 -10.15
N ASN A 373 -25.53 -16.02 -9.09
CA ASN A 373 -25.14 -16.32 -7.72
C ASN A 373 -26.35 -16.64 -6.84
N ASN A 374 -26.18 -17.59 -5.92
CA ASN A 374 -27.26 -18.04 -5.06
C ASN A 374 -27.34 -17.23 -3.75
N PHE A 375 -28.04 -16.09 -3.81
CA PHE A 375 -28.24 -15.18 -2.67
C PHE A 375 -29.10 -15.75 -1.54
N ALA A 376 -29.73 -16.91 -1.73
CA ALA A 376 -30.57 -17.53 -0.69
C ALA A 376 -29.78 -17.85 0.60
N PHE A 377 -28.47 -18.05 0.49
CA PHE A 377 -27.57 -18.40 1.59
C PHE A 377 -26.81 -17.19 2.19
N CYS A 378 -27.02 -15.98 1.68
CA CYS A 378 -26.38 -14.77 2.20
C CYS A 378 -27.11 -14.20 3.44
N SER A 379 -26.47 -13.25 4.13
CA SER A 379 -27.09 -12.52 5.24
C SER A 379 -28.36 -11.76 4.84
N THR A 380 -29.22 -11.51 5.84
CA THR A 380 -30.46 -10.73 5.71
C THR A 380 -30.20 -9.35 5.06
N VAL A 381 -29.07 -8.71 5.37
CA VAL A 381 -28.68 -7.40 4.81
C VAL A 381 -28.49 -7.47 3.30
N LEU A 382 -27.73 -8.46 2.81
CA LEU A 382 -27.51 -8.64 1.37
C LEU A 382 -28.79 -9.02 0.63
N LYS A 383 -29.64 -9.87 1.24
CA LYS A 383 -30.93 -10.26 0.67
C LYS A 383 -31.83 -9.05 0.45
N LYS A 384 -31.91 -8.13 1.42
CA LYS A 384 -32.67 -6.88 1.29
C LYS A 384 -32.15 -5.99 0.17
N GLN A 385 -30.84 -5.80 0.08
CA GLN A 385 -30.25 -5.00 -1.00
C GLN A 385 -30.47 -5.63 -2.38
N TYR A 386 -30.47 -6.97 -2.45
CA TYR A 386 -30.76 -7.67 -3.69
C TYR A 386 -32.20 -7.47 -4.17
N VAL A 387 -33.18 -7.59 -3.26
CA VAL A 387 -34.59 -7.30 -3.55
C VAL A 387 -34.76 -5.90 -4.11
N LYS A 388 -34.13 -4.91 -3.46
CA LYS A 388 -34.19 -3.50 -3.88
C LYS A 388 -33.71 -3.33 -5.32
N ILE A 389 -32.59 -3.96 -5.67
CA ILE A 389 -32.03 -3.96 -7.04
C ILE A 389 -32.98 -4.62 -8.04
N LEU A 390 -33.54 -5.79 -7.73
CA LEU A 390 -34.46 -6.50 -8.63
C LEU A 390 -35.74 -5.72 -8.90
N LEU A 391 -36.28 -5.05 -7.87
CA LEU A 391 -37.50 -4.28 -7.99
C LEU A 391 -37.27 -3.00 -8.80
N LYS A 392 -36.15 -2.29 -8.56
CA LYS A 392 -35.76 -1.10 -9.34
C LYS A 392 -35.41 -1.40 -10.80
N SER A 393 -34.84 -2.57 -11.09
CA SER A 393 -34.57 -3.03 -12.45
C SER A 393 -35.78 -3.68 -13.15
N ASN A 394 -36.95 -3.71 -12.49
CA ASN A 394 -38.17 -4.34 -13.01
C ASN A 394 -38.02 -5.85 -13.33
N ASN A 395 -37.13 -6.57 -12.63
CA ASN A 395 -36.91 -8.01 -12.78
C ASN A 395 -37.82 -8.83 -11.86
N ILE A 396 -39.13 -8.60 -12.00
CA ILE A 396 -40.14 -9.10 -11.06
C ILE A 396 -40.23 -10.63 -11.04
N ALA A 397 -40.07 -11.31 -12.18
CA ALA A 397 -40.09 -12.77 -12.23
C ALA A 397 -38.95 -13.41 -11.43
N LEU A 398 -37.75 -12.82 -11.48
CA LEU A 398 -36.60 -13.30 -10.71
C LEU A 398 -36.78 -13.04 -9.21
N LEU A 399 -37.40 -11.91 -8.86
CA LEU A 399 -37.74 -11.58 -7.47
C LEU A 399 -38.73 -12.59 -6.88
N ILE A 400 -39.79 -12.96 -7.61
CA ILE A 400 -40.74 -13.98 -7.15
C ILE A 400 -40.03 -15.31 -6.88
N ASN A 401 -39.24 -15.81 -7.83
CA ASN A 401 -38.48 -17.05 -7.66
C ASN A 401 -37.50 -17.00 -6.48
N PHE A 402 -36.88 -15.85 -6.25
CA PHE A 402 -35.97 -15.66 -5.12
C PHE A 402 -36.72 -15.70 -3.79
N LEU A 403 -37.83 -14.99 -3.67
CA LEU A 403 -38.66 -14.97 -2.46
C LEU A 403 -39.21 -16.36 -2.12
N GLU A 404 -39.66 -17.13 -3.12
CA GLU A 404 -40.12 -18.51 -2.92
C GLU A 404 -39.02 -19.44 -2.39
N LYS A 405 -37.76 -19.22 -2.79
CA LYS A 405 -36.62 -20.02 -2.30
C LYS A 405 -36.24 -19.71 -0.86
N ILE A 406 -36.33 -18.44 -0.45
CA ILE A 406 -35.90 -18.01 0.90
C ILE A 406 -37.02 -18.09 1.94
N TYR A 407 -38.27 -18.09 1.50
CA TYR A 407 -39.41 -18.13 2.40
C TYR A 407 -39.54 -19.51 3.05
N THR A 408 -39.23 -19.60 4.34
CA THR A 408 -39.21 -20.87 5.11
C THR A 408 -40.20 -20.89 6.27
N ASN A 409 -40.74 -19.73 6.67
CA ASN A 409 -41.60 -19.60 7.85
C ASN A 409 -43.08 -19.86 7.49
N LYS A 410 -43.76 -20.81 8.12
CA LYS A 410 -45.19 -21.05 7.84
C LYS A 410 -46.14 -20.12 8.62
N ASN A 411 -45.66 -19.40 9.63
CA ASN A 411 -46.51 -18.67 10.57
C ASN A 411 -47.07 -17.34 10.03
N ASN A 412 -46.54 -16.80 8.91
CA ASN A 412 -47.01 -15.55 8.27
C ASN A 412 -47.26 -15.72 6.75
N TYR A 413 -47.75 -16.90 6.34
CA TYR A 413 -47.93 -17.23 4.91
C TYR A 413 -48.88 -16.28 4.17
N GLU A 414 -49.83 -15.68 4.89
CA GLU A 414 -50.72 -14.64 4.38
C GLU A 414 -49.97 -13.42 3.84
N VAL A 415 -49.02 -12.87 4.60
CA VAL A 415 -48.24 -11.67 4.21
C VAL A 415 -47.40 -11.98 2.97
N PHE A 416 -46.81 -13.18 2.92
CA PHE A 416 -46.07 -13.66 1.76
C PHE A 416 -46.95 -13.77 0.50
N LEU A 417 -48.14 -14.34 0.64
CA LEU A 417 -49.11 -14.40 -0.46
C LEU A 417 -49.51 -13.00 -0.92
N PHE A 418 -49.72 -12.06 0.01
CA PHE A 418 -50.08 -10.68 -0.33
C PHE A 418 -48.97 -9.97 -1.12
N ILE A 419 -47.70 -10.12 -0.73
CA ILE A 419 -46.55 -9.63 -1.50
C ILE A 419 -46.48 -10.29 -2.88
N LYS A 420 -46.66 -11.62 -2.94
CA LYS A 420 -46.59 -12.37 -4.20
C LYS A 420 -47.70 -11.96 -5.17
N MET A 421 -48.90 -11.64 -4.66
CA MET A 421 -49.99 -11.05 -5.43
C MET A 421 -49.59 -9.70 -6.04
N LYS A 422 -49.05 -8.78 -5.22
CA LYS A 422 -48.53 -7.47 -5.66
C LYS A 422 -47.46 -7.62 -6.76
N LEU A 423 -46.57 -8.59 -6.61
CA LEU A 423 -45.52 -8.88 -7.60
C LEU A 423 -46.09 -9.46 -8.91
N TYR A 424 -47.07 -10.38 -8.88
CA TYR A 424 -47.69 -10.86 -10.12
C TYR A 424 -48.46 -9.77 -10.86
N TYR A 425 -49.07 -8.83 -10.13
CA TYR A 425 -49.69 -7.66 -10.74
C TYR A 425 -48.65 -6.80 -11.49
N LEU A 426 -47.49 -6.51 -10.87
CA LEU A 426 -46.37 -5.82 -11.52
C LEU A 426 -45.83 -6.58 -12.74
N LEU A 427 -45.78 -7.91 -12.66
CA LEU A 427 -45.36 -8.78 -13.77
C LEU A 427 -46.41 -8.89 -14.89
N LYS A 428 -47.64 -8.40 -14.67
CA LYS A 428 -48.82 -8.59 -15.54
C LYS A 428 -49.22 -10.06 -15.73
N ASP A 429 -48.89 -10.92 -14.77
CA ASP A 429 -49.34 -12.32 -14.73
C ASP A 429 -50.69 -12.42 -14.01
N PHE A 430 -51.75 -12.02 -14.71
CA PHE A 430 -53.10 -11.97 -14.13
C PHE A 430 -53.65 -13.35 -13.76
N LYS A 431 -53.12 -14.43 -14.35
CA LYS A 431 -53.53 -15.80 -14.01
C LYS A 431 -53.11 -16.14 -12.58
N ASN A 432 -51.82 -15.99 -12.27
CA ASN A 432 -51.32 -16.29 -10.93
C ASN A 432 -51.76 -15.25 -9.90
N TYR A 433 -51.89 -13.99 -10.30
CA TYR A 433 -52.52 -12.95 -9.48
C TYR A 433 -53.92 -13.36 -8.99
N ASN A 434 -54.82 -13.78 -9.89
CA ASN A 434 -56.19 -14.15 -9.53
C ASN A 434 -56.23 -15.40 -8.64
N ILE A 435 -55.33 -16.37 -8.86
CA ILE A 435 -55.22 -17.56 -8.00
C ILE A 435 -54.88 -17.15 -6.56
N ILE A 436 -53.88 -16.28 -6.37
CA ILE A 436 -53.50 -15.84 -5.02
C ILE A 436 -54.58 -14.96 -4.39
N LEU A 437 -55.18 -14.06 -5.16
CA LEU A 437 -56.30 -13.22 -4.70
C LEU A 437 -57.41 -14.09 -4.13
N GLN A 438 -57.81 -15.16 -4.84
CA GLN A 438 -58.84 -16.08 -4.39
C GLN A 438 -58.43 -16.81 -3.10
N ILE A 439 -57.18 -17.24 -2.97
CA ILE A 439 -56.67 -17.86 -1.73
C ILE A 439 -56.73 -16.88 -0.55
N LEU A 440 -56.40 -15.61 -0.76
CA LEU A 440 -56.44 -14.57 0.28
C LEU A 440 -57.89 -14.28 0.74
N VAL A 441 -58.84 -14.28 -0.18
CA VAL A 441 -60.27 -14.16 0.15
C VAL A 441 -60.77 -15.39 0.91
N ASP A 442 -60.60 -16.58 0.33
CA ASP A 442 -61.26 -17.79 0.84
C ASP A 442 -60.66 -18.27 2.17
N LYS A 443 -59.34 -18.13 2.34
CA LYS A 443 -58.62 -18.68 3.49
C LYS A 443 -58.34 -17.66 4.59
N TYR A 444 -58.16 -16.39 4.22
CA TYR A 444 -57.75 -15.32 5.14
C TYR A 444 -58.77 -14.17 5.24
N ASN A 445 -59.93 -14.30 4.58
CA ASN A 445 -61.06 -13.37 4.66
C ASN A 445 -60.68 -11.90 4.34
N LYS A 446 -59.81 -11.70 3.35
CA LYS A 446 -59.37 -10.37 2.90
C LYS A 446 -60.38 -9.70 1.98
N ASP A 447 -60.50 -8.38 2.11
CA ASP A 447 -61.38 -7.58 1.26
C ASP A 447 -60.79 -7.40 -0.16
N VAL A 448 -61.57 -7.76 -1.17
CA VAL A 448 -61.12 -7.73 -2.58
C VAL A 448 -60.88 -6.30 -3.08
N ILE A 449 -61.66 -5.34 -2.60
CA ILE A 449 -61.57 -3.94 -3.06
C ILE A 449 -60.28 -3.33 -2.51
N GLU A 450 -60.01 -3.54 -1.22
CA GLU A 450 -58.77 -3.11 -0.56
C GLU A 450 -57.53 -3.71 -1.24
N MET A 451 -57.51 -5.02 -1.49
CA MET A 451 -56.39 -5.68 -2.15
C MET A 451 -56.15 -5.17 -3.58
N LYS A 452 -57.21 -4.90 -4.35
CA LYS A 452 -57.09 -4.32 -5.69
C LYS A 452 -56.59 -2.88 -5.65
N PHE A 453 -57.03 -2.11 -4.66
CA PHE A 453 -56.56 -0.74 -4.43
C PHE A 453 -55.06 -0.72 -4.12
N GLU A 454 -54.61 -1.59 -3.22
CA GLU A 454 -53.19 -1.77 -2.89
C GLU A 454 -52.32 -2.10 -4.13
N CYS A 455 -52.82 -2.95 -5.05
CA CYS A 455 -52.15 -3.20 -6.32
C CYS A 455 -52.14 -1.98 -7.25
N PHE A 456 -53.23 -1.23 -7.31
CA PHE A 456 -53.34 -0.02 -8.14
C PHE A 456 -52.30 1.04 -7.73
N LEU A 457 -52.04 1.18 -6.43
CA LEU A 457 -51.07 2.13 -5.88
C LEU A 457 -49.63 1.87 -6.38
N LEU A 458 -49.29 0.62 -6.73
CA LEU A 458 -47.95 0.24 -7.26
C LEU A 458 -47.62 0.85 -8.63
N SER A 459 -48.58 1.52 -9.27
CA SER A 459 -48.33 2.35 -10.46
C SER A 459 -47.47 3.59 -10.17
N SER A 460 -47.36 3.99 -8.90
CA SER A 460 -46.49 5.06 -8.41
C SER A 460 -45.18 4.50 -7.84
N ASP A 461 -44.06 5.17 -8.11
CA ASP A 461 -42.74 4.75 -7.61
C ASP A 461 -42.65 4.83 -6.07
N ILE A 462 -43.41 5.72 -5.42
CA ILE A 462 -43.46 5.82 -3.95
C ILE A 462 -43.95 4.52 -3.32
N TYR A 463 -44.94 3.86 -3.94
CA TYR A 463 -45.50 2.62 -3.42
C TYR A 463 -44.65 1.39 -3.74
N LYS A 464 -43.71 1.50 -4.69
CA LYS A 464 -42.67 0.49 -4.89
C LYS A 464 -41.66 0.47 -3.74
N ASP A 465 -41.34 1.63 -3.17
CA ASP A 465 -40.47 1.71 -1.98
C ASP A 465 -41.17 1.13 -0.74
N VAL A 466 -42.49 1.33 -0.60
CA VAL A 466 -43.29 0.65 0.44
C VAL A 466 -43.24 -0.87 0.27
N LEU A 467 -43.38 -1.37 -0.96
CA LEU A 467 -43.27 -2.80 -1.24
C LEU A 467 -41.87 -3.36 -0.91
N ILE A 468 -40.80 -2.59 -1.08
CA ILE A 468 -39.45 -2.98 -0.64
C ILE A 468 -39.41 -3.16 0.89
N TYR A 469 -40.04 -2.25 1.63
CA TYR A 469 -40.12 -2.34 3.10
C TYR A 469 -40.90 -3.58 3.54
N ASP A 470 -42.06 -3.85 2.95
CA ASP A 470 -42.87 -5.04 3.25
C ASP A 470 -42.08 -6.33 2.99
N ILE A 471 -41.37 -6.41 1.85
CA ILE A 471 -40.53 -7.56 1.52
C ILE A 471 -39.37 -7.70 2.51
N ALA A 472 -38.77 -6.58 2.93
CA ALA A 472 -37.68 -6.60 3.89
C ALA A 472 -38.09 -7.15 5.26
N GLN A 473 -39.34 -6.93 5.69
CA GLN A 473 -39.88 -7.52 6.92
C GLN A 473 -40.10 -9.04 6.81
N ILE A 474 -40.40 -9.58 5.61
CA ILE A 474 -40.49 -11.03 5.40
C ILE A 474 -39.12 -11.70 5.43
N ILE A 475 -38.07 -10.97 5.06
CA ILE A 475 -36.69 -11.49 5.01
C ILE A 475 -36.07 -11.57 6.42
N GLU A 476 -36.52 -10.71 7.34
CA GLU A 476 -36.20 -10.78 8.78
C GLU A 476 -36.92 -11.95 9.46
#